data_AF-A0A8B8G593-F1
#
_entry.id   AF-A0A8B8G593-F1
#
_cell.length_a   1.000
_cell.length_b   1.000
_cell.length_c   1.000
_cell.angle_alpha   90.00
_cell.angle_beta   90.00
_cell.angle_gamma   90.00
#
_symmetry.space_group_name_H-M   'P 1'
#
loop_
_entity.id
_entity.type
_entity.pdbx_description
1 polymer ?
#
loop_
_entity_poly.entity_id
_entity_poly.type
_entity_poly.pdbx_seq_one_letter_code
_entity_poly.pdbx_strand_id
1 'polypeptide(L)'
;MPYEFARKPRKLDEVNRWKATEFRTFLLYIGTIVTKPVLTDKHWKHFFGFSIAMLILLSPDKSKYIHIARKLLDNFVKNFEIIYGPHLISHNIHGLTHICDDYEKFGPLDNCSAFPFENYMGSL
;
A
#
# COMPACT_ATOMS: atom_id res chain seq x y z
N MET A 1 -14.79 17.37 -0.11
CA MET A 1 -13.68 16.41 0.12
C MET A 1 -14.30 15.08 0.51
N PRO A 2 -13.86 13.94 -0.07
CA PRO A 2 -14.32 12.62 0.37
C PRO A 2 -14.03 12.41 1.87
N TYR A 3 -14.88 11.63 2.55
CA TYR A 3 -14.83 11.40 4.00
C TYR A 3 -13.50 10.79 4.49
N GLU A 4 -12.71 10.20 3.59
CA GLU A 4 -11.40 9.58 3.88
C GLU A 4 -10.26 10.59 4.15
N PHE A 5 -10.46 11.88 3.88
CA PHE A 5 -9.42 12.90 4.04
C PHE A 5 -9.59 13.66 5.36
N ALA A 6 -9.08 13.10 6.46
CA ALA A 6 -9.15 13.76 7.77
C ALA A 6 -8.27 15.03 7.84
N ARG A 7 -7.17 15.11 7.06
CA ARG A 7 -6.23 16.26 7.01
C ARG A 7 -5.56 16.38 5.64
N LYS A 8 -5.06 17.59 5.31
CA LYS A 8 -4.19 17.82 4.13
C LYS A 8 -2.90 16.98 4.26
N PRO A 9 -2.47 16.25 3.22
CA PRO A 9 -1.23 15.47 3.28
C PRO A 9 -0.06 16.38 3.63
N ARG A 10 0.78 15.94 4.57
CA ARG A 10 2.07 16.59 4.82
C ARG A 10 2.98 16.45 3.60
N LYS A 11 3.95 17.35 3.49
CA LYS A 11 4.93 17.34 2.41
C LYS A 11 5.80 16.06 2.50
N LEU A 12 6.45 15.71 1.38
CA LEU A 12 7.30 14.51 1.26
C LEU A 12 8.60 14.62 2.08
N ASP A 13 9.02 15.83 2.46
CA ASP A 13 10.13 16.07 3.39
C ASP A 13 9.87 15.53 4.81
N GLU A 14 8.60 15.37 5.18
CA GLU A 14 8.17 14.82 6.47
C GLU A 14 7.70 13.37 6.38
N VAL A 15 8.05 12.61 5.33
CA VAL A 15 7.59 11.22 5.14
C VAL A 15 7.85 10.35 6.38
N ASN A 16 8.98 10.57 7.07
CA ASN A 16 9.36 9.84 8.28
C ASN A 16 8.42 10.09 9.47
N ARG A 17 7.59 11.14 9.42
CA ARG A 17 6.62 11.52 10.46
C ARG A 17 5.19 11.18 10.09
N TRP A 18 4.95 10.65 8.89
CA TRP A 18 3.61 10.33 8.43
C TRP A 18 2.96 9.27 9.31
N LYS A 19 1.67 9.44 9.59
CA LYS A 19 0.86 8.40 10.22
C LYS A 19 0.45 7.36 9.17
N ALA A 20 0.06 6.19 9.63
CA ALA A 20 -0.37 5.11 8.76
C ALA A 20 -1.53 5.52 7.81
N THR A 21 -2.43 6.43 8.22
CA THR A 21 -3.50 6.97 7.36
C THR A 21 -2.99 7.87 6.23
N GLU A 22 -1.88 8.58 6.43
CA GLU A 22 -1.24 9.38 5.38
C GLU A 22 -0.51 8.47 4.38
N PHE A 23 0.18 7.44 4.86
CA PHE A 23 0.76 6.41 3.99
C PHE A 23 -0.31 5.72 3.15
N ARG A 24 -1.46 5.38 3.74
CA ARG A 24 -2.59 4.81 3.00
C ARG A 24 -3.09 5.75 1.91
N THR A 25 -3.33 7.01 2.26
CA THR A 25 -3.80 8.03 1.30
C THR A 25 -2.82 8.21 0.15
N PHE A 26 -1.53 8.27 0.46
CA PHE A 26 -0.48 8.35 -0.54
C PHE A 26 -0.46 7.12 -1.43
N LEU A 27 -0.49 5.92 -0.84
CA LEU A 27 -0.44 4.67 -1.59
C LEU A 27 -1.62 4.50 -2.54
N LEU A 28 -2.83 4.86 -2.12
CA LEU A 28 -4.06 4.59 -2.88
C LEU A 28 -4.44 5.67 -3.89
N TYR A 29 -4.15 6.94 -3.60
CA TYR A 29 -4.74 8.05 -4.35
C TYR A 29 -3.70 9.02 -4.91
N ILE A 30 -2.82 9.52 -4.05
CA ILE A 30 -1.99 10.68 -4.40
C ILE A 30 -0.65 10.25 -5.00
N GLY A 31 -0.05 9.20 -4.44
CA GLY A 31 1.30 8.75 -4.73
C GLY A 31 1.51 8.46 -6.21
N THR A 32 0.57 7.79 -6.86
CA THR A 32 0.70 7.39 -8.28
C THR A 32 0.73 8.60 -9.20
N ILE A 33 0.00 9.66 -8.87
CA ILE A 33 -0.04 10.90 -9.65
C ILE A 33 1.23 11.73 -9.40
N VAL A 34 1.58 11.95 -8.12
CA VAL A 34 2.68 12.86 -7.76
C VAL A 34 4.06 12.27 -8.04
N THR A 35 4.20 10.94 -8.06
CA THR A 35 5.49 10.29 -8.34
C THR A 35 5.77 10.12 -9.83
N LYS A 36 4.75 10.17 -10.70
CA LYS A 36 4.91 9.99 -12.15
C LYS A 36 5.94 10.92 -12.81
N PRO A 37 5.97 12.24 -12.54
CA PRO A 37 6.96 13.12 -13.16
C PRO A 37 8.35 13.05 -12.50
N VAL A 38 8.49 12.38 -11.36
CA VAL A 38 9.72 12.37 -10.56
C VAL A 38 10.47 11.03 -10.70
N LEU A 39 9.75 9.92 -10.74
CA LEU A 39 10.32 8.59 -10.82
C LEU A 39 10.56 8.18 -12.28
N THR A 40 11.60 7.38 -12.50
CA THR A 40 11.76 6.66 -13.77
C THR A 40 10.54 5.77 -14.04
N ASP A 41 10.22 5.54 -15.31
CA ASP A 41 9.12 4.68 -15.75
C ASP A 41 9.12 3.30 -15.08
N LYS A 42 10.32 2.70 -14.88
CA LYS A 42 10.47 1.39 -14.24
C LYS A 42 10.00 1.43 -12.78
N HIS A 43 10.45 2.43 -12.01
CA HIS A 43 10.08 2.60 -10.61
C HIS A 43 8.59 2.98 -10.47
N TRP A 44 8.10 3.86 -11.34
CA TRP A 44 6.71 4.29 -11.31
C TRP A 44 5.76 3.13 -11.62
N LYS A 45 6.01 2.34 -12.68
CA LYS A 45 5.17 1.17 -13.01
C LYS A 45 5.15 0.14 -11.87
N HIS A 46 6.29 -0.06 -11.22
CA HIS A 46 6.41 -0.97 -10.09
C HIS A 46 5.57 -0.50 -8.89
N PHE A 47 5.70 0.78 -8.52
CA PHE A 47 4.88 1.40 -7.47
C PHE A 47 3.39 1.42 -7.83
N PHE A 48 3.05 1.69 -9.09
CA PHE A 48 1.67 1.72 -9.57
C PHE A 48 1.00 0.34 -9.48
N GLY A 49 1.71 -0.73 -9.84
CA GLY A 49 1.22 -2.10 -9.68
C GLY A 49 0.93 -2.44 -8.21
N PHE A 50 1.82 -2.04 -7.30
CA PHE A 50 1.62 -2.20 -5.86
C PHE A 50 0.39 -1.41 -5.36
N SER A 51 0.24 -0.16 -5.78
CA SER A 51 -0.92 0.68 -5.46
C SER A 51 -2.24 0.03 -5.90
N ILE A 52 -2.30 -0.54 -7.11
CA ILE A 52 -3.48 -1.26 -7.60
C ILE A 52 -3.77 -2.50 -6.75
N ALA A 53 -2.75 -3.29 -6.43
CA ALA A 53 -2.94 -4.49 -5.60
C ALA A 53 -3.55 -4.11 -4.24
N MET A 54 -3.00 -3.09 -3.59
CA MET A 54 -3.51 -2.61 -2.30
C MET A 54 -4.92 -2.02 -2.41
N LEU A 55 -5.24 -1.32 -3.50
CA LEU A 55 -6.59 -0.84 -3.76
C LEU A 55 -7.60 -1.99 -3.81
N ILE A 56 -7.26 -3.10 -4.48
CA ILE A 56 -8.12 -4.28 -4.55
C ILE A 56 -8.31 -4.88 -3.14
N LEU A 57 -7.21 -5.11 -2.42
CA LEU A 57 -7.22 -5.76 -1.10
C LEU A 57 -7.88 -4.91 -0.01
N LEU A 58 -8.02 -3.61 -0.22
CA LEU A 58 -8.70 -2.70 0.71
C LEU A 58 -10.15 -2.41 0.31
N SER A 59 -10.59 -2.87 -0.86
CA SER A 59 -11.94 -2.61 -1.34
C SER A 59 -12.88 -3.79 -1.02
N PRO A 60 -14.03 -3.56 -0.37
CA PRO A 60 -15.02 -4.59 -0.06
C PRO A 60 -15.69 -5.18 -1.31
N ASP A 61 -15.74 -4.44 -2.40
CA ASP A 61 -16.46 -4.78 -3.63
C ASP A 61 -15.57 -5.38 -4.73
N LYS A 62 -14.27 -5.59 -4.45
CA LYS A 62 -13.26 -5.99 -5.46
C LYS A 62 -12.73 -7.42 -5.30
N SER A 63 -13.40 -8.26 -4.52
CA SER A 63 -12.99 -9.65 -4.27
C SER A 63 -12.75 -10.46 -5.56
N LYS A 64 -13.54 -10.22 -6.62
CA LYS A 64 -13.36 -10.85 -7.95
C LYS A 64 -11.98 -10.60 -8.59
N TYR A 65 -11.25 -9.58 -8.17
CA TYR A 65 -9.95 -9.21 -8.71
C TYR A 65 -8.78 -9.68 -7.85
N ILE A 66 -9.00 -10.52 -6.84
CA ILE A 66 -7.93 -10.99 -5.95
C ILE A 66 -6.77 -11.66 -6.69
N HIS A 67 -7.06 -12.43 -7.74
CA HIS A 67 -6.05 -13.05 -8.59
C HIS A 67 -5.13 -12.01 -9.27
N ILE A 68 -5.67 -10.83 -9.60
CA ILE A 68 -4.89 -9.71 -10.15
C ILE A 68 -4.00 -9.13 -9.06
N ALA A 69 -4.54 -8.89 -7.86
CA ALA A 69 -3.76 -8.39 -6.72
C ALA A 69 -2.59 -9.32 -6.40
N ARG A 70 -2.84 -10.63 -6.33
CA ARG A 70 -1.81 -11.65 -6.08
C ARG A 70 -0.70 -11.60 -7.13
N LYS A 71 -1.06 -11.58 -8.42
CA LYS A 71 -0.08 -11.48 -9.52
C LYS A 71 0.74 -10.19 -9.45
N LEU A 72 0.12 -9.06 -9.08
CA LEU A 72 0.79 -7.78 -8.93
C LEU A 72 1.79 -7.79 -7.76
N LEU A 73 1.42 -8.38 -6.62
CA LEU A 73 2.29 -8.50 -5.45
C LEU A 73 3.43 -9.49 -5.68
N ASP A 74 3.17 -10.64 -6.31
CA ASP A 74 4.22 -11.58 -6.69
C ASP A 74 5.23 -10.91 -7.63
N ASN A 75 4.74 -10.15 -8.61
CA ASN A 75 5.61 -9.39 -9.50
C ASN A 75 6.35 -8.27 -8.76
N PHE A 76 5.73 -7.65 -7.76
CA PHE A 76 6.37 -6.64 -6.93
C PHE A 76 7.54 -7.23 -6.14
N VAL A 77 7.32 -8.34 -5.43
CA VAL A 77 8.34 -9.00 -4.63
C VAL A 77 9.48 -9.52 -5.50
N LYS A 78 9.17 -10.17 -6.63
CA LYS A 78 10.18 -10.69 -7.57
C LYS A 78 11.09 -9.61 -8.15
N ASN A 79 10.54 -8.43 -8.46
CA ASN A 79 11.32 -7.35 -9.08
C ASN A 79 11.89 -6.35 -8.06
N PHE A 80 11.53 -6.48 -6.77
CA PHE A 80 11.92 -5.52 -5.74
C PHE A 80 13.44 -5.35 -5.66
N GLU A 81 14.17 -6.46 -5.55
CA GLU A 81 15.63 -6.44 -5.43
C GLU A 81 16.31 -5.83 -6.67
N ILE A 82 15.74 -6.07 -7.85
CA ILE A 82 16.27 -5.61 -9.14
C ILE A 82 16.04 -4.10 -9.31
N ILE A 83 14.97 -3.57 -8.72
CA ILE A 83 14.57 -2.17 -8.87
C ILE A 83 15.17 -1.30 -7.77
N TYR A 84 15.08 -1.73 -6.51
CA TYR A 84 15.48 -0.93 -5.35
C TYR A 84 16.82 -1.35 -4.75
N GLY A 85 17.27 -2.57 -5.03
CA GLY A 85 18.49 -3.15 -4.50
C GLY A 85 18.25 -4.17 -3.38
N PRO A 86 19.10 -5.20 -3.26
CA PRO A 86 18.90 -6.31 -2.32
C PRO A 86 18.99 -5.88 -0.85
N HIS A 87 19.73 -4.81 -0.56
CA HIS A 87 19.88 -4.25 0.79
C HIS A 87 18.58 -3.68 1.38
N LEU A 88 17.55 -3.46 0.55
CA LEU A 88 16.23 -2.99 0.98
C LEU A 88 15.19 -4.11 1.12
N ILE A 89 15.57 -5.36 0.82
CA ILE A 89 14.69 -6.51 1.06
C ILE A 89 14.57 -6.69 2.57
N SER A 90 13.36 -6.51 3.08
CA SER A 90 13.01 -6.74 4.48
C SER A 90 11.93 -7.81 4.59
N HIS A 91 11.68 -8.29 5.80
CA HIS A 91 10.59 -9.22 6.07
C HIS A 91 9.23 -8.69 5.58
N ASN A 92 9.02 -7.37 5.64
CA ASN A 92 7.80 -6.72 5.17
C ASN A 92 7.57 -6.92 3.66
N ILE A 93 8.64 -6.96 2.86
CA ILE A 93 8.52 -7.22 1.41
C ILE A 93 8.06 -8.65 1.15
N HIS A 94 8.61 -9.61 1.90
CA HIS A 94 8.17 -11.00 1.82
C HIS A 94 6.72 -11.17 2.30
N GLY A 95 6.34 -10.51 3.39
CA GLY A 95 4.97 -10.56 3.92
C GLY A 95 3.88 -10.18 2.92
N LEU A 96 4.20 -9.38 1.89
CA LEU A 96 3.27 -9.03 0.82
C LEU A 96 2.78 -10.24 0.01
N THR A 97 3.47 -11.38 0.00
CA THR A 97 2.95 -12.58 -0.69
C THR A 97 1.81 -13.23 0.07
N HIS A 98 1.68 -12.97 1.37
CA HIS A 98 0.69 -13.60 2.25
C HIS A 98 -0.57 -12.75 2.47
N ILE A 99 -0.52 -11.44 2.20
CA ILE A 99 -1.68 -10.57 2.45
C ILE A 99 -2.89 -10.90 1.58
N CYS A 100 -2.70 -11.56 0.43
CA CYS A 100 -3.81 -12.10 -0.34
C CYS A 100 -4.50 -13.27 0.37
N ASP A 101 -3.75 -14.10 1.09
CA ASP A 101 -4.30 -15.21 1.86
C ASP A 101 -5.11 -14.67 3.05
N ASP A 102 -4.63 -13.61 3.69
CA ASP A 102 -5.37 -12.89 4.73
C ASP A 102 -6.67 -12.30 4.19
N TYR A 103 -6.67 -11.72 2.98
CA TYR A 103 -7.89 -11.21 2.36
C TYR A 103 -8.89 -12.32 2.07
N GLU A 104 -8.43 -13.46 1.56
CA GLU A 104 -9.31 -14.61 1.29
C GLU A 104 -9.96 -15.14 2.58
N LYS A 105 -9.26 -15.03 3.71
CA LYS A 105 -9.73 -15.50 5.02
C LYS A 105 -10.62 -14.50 5.76
N PHE A 106 -10.31 -13.20 5.70
CA PHE A 106 -10.92 -12.16 6.54
C PHE A 106 -11.67 -11.08 5.75
N GLY A 107 -11.64 -11.14 4.42
CA GLY A 107 -12.15 -10.09 3.54
C GLY A 107 -11.20 -8.90 3.46
N PRO A 108 -11.69 -7.67 3.18
CA PRO A 108 -10.86 -6.47 3.09
C PRO A 108 -9.87 -6.33 4.24
N LEU A 109 -8.63 -5.94 3.95
CA LEU A 109 -7.56 -5.91 4.97
C LEU A 109 -7.87 -4.96 6.13
N ASP A 110 -8.79 -4.00 5.96
CA ASP A 110 -9.27 -3.16 7.06
C ASP A 110 -9.86 -3.99 8.21
N ASN A 111 -10.43 -5.16 7.90
CA ASN A 111 -11.02 -6.09 8.88
C ASN A 111 -9.97 -6.84 9.73
N CYS A 112 -8.73 -6.95 9.24
CA CYS A 112 -7.63 -7.64 9.94
C CYS A 112 -6.46 -6.71 10.24
N SER A 113 -6.67 -5.40 10.12
CA SER A 113 -5.63 -4.39 10.35
C SER A 113 -5.56 -3.94 11.79
N ALA A 114 -4.37 -3.53 12.24
CA ALA A 114 -4.16 -2.93 13.56
C ALA A 114 -4.60 -1.45 13.64
N PHE A 115 -5.04 -0.83 12.54
CA PHE A 115 -5.43 0.58 12.47
C PHE A 115 -6.44 0.99 13.56
N PRO A 116 -7.50 0.21 13.87
CA PRO A 116 -8.43 0.56 14.94
C PRO A 116 -7.77 0.58 16.33
N PHE A 117 -6.82 -0.32 16.58
CA PHE A 117 -6.11 -0.42 17.86
C PHE A 117 -5.11 0.72 18.04
N GLU A 118 -4.35 1.08 16.99
CA GLU A 118 -3.40 2.20 17.04
C GLU A 118 -4.11 3.54 17.26
N ASN A 119 -5.28 3.75 16.64
CA ASN A 119 -6.09 4.94 16.86
C ASN A 119 -6.63 5.03 18.29
N TYR A 120 -7.00 3.89 18.89
CA TYR A 120 -7.44 3.84 20.28
C TYR A 120 -6.31 4.18 21.26
N MET A 121 -5.11 3.64 21.04
CA MET A 121 -3.93 3.95 21.88
C MET A 121 -3.49 5.41 21.81
N GLY A 122 -3.64 6.07 20.66
CA GLY A 122 -3.31 7.48 20.51
C GLY A 122 -4.35 8.46 21.09
N SER A 123 -5.41 7.95 21.73
CA SER A 123 -6.47 8.73 22.38
C SER A 123 -6.43 8.70 23.92
N LEU A 124 -5.50 7.94 24.50
CA LEU A 124 -5.11 7.96 25.92
C LEU A 124 -3.96 8.96 26.14
#